data_AF-A0A2N5ZR83-F1
#
_entry.id   AF-A0A2N5ZR83-F1
#
_cell.length_a   1.000
_cell.length_b   1.000
_cell.length_c   1.000
_cell.angle_alpha   90.00
_cell.angle_beta   90.00
_cell.angle_gamma   90.00
#
_symmetry.space_group_name_H-M   'P 1'
#
loop_
_entity.id
_entity.type
_entity.pdbx_description
1 polymer ?
#
loop_
_entity_poly.entity_id
_entity_poly.type
_entity_poly.pdbx_seq_one_letter_code
_entity_poly.pdbx_strand_id
1 'polypeptide(L)'
;EMTSTADEMSRELGKLDDYSEEERSQIVKTIGLGALKYFILKVDPKRTMTFDPKESIDFNGNTGPFIQYTFARIQSLIRKAMDKGVAMPEDINTKMQITAKELQLIKQIHNYPEVLAEAAKDFSPAQVANYIYDLAKEFNQFYHDHPILSEEDKTISQLRLYLSKQVGEVIKSGMKLLGIDVPERM
;
A
#
# COMPACT_ATOMS: atom_id res chain seq x y z
N GLU A 1 -16.05 12.14 13.39
CA GLU A 1 -14.77 12.87 13.38
C GLU A 1 -13.85 12.34 12.28
N MET A 2 -13.29 11.13 12.40
CA MET A 2 -12.40 10.52 11.38
C MET A 2 -12.92 10.55 9.94
N THR A 3 -14.21 10.28 9.72
CA THR A 3 -14.83 10.34 8.38
C THR A 3 -14.91 11.76 7.83
N SER A 4 -15.15 12.76 8.68
CA SER A 4 -15.18 14.17 8.27
C SER A 4 -13.79 14.63 7.83
N THR A 5 -12.77 14.33 8.63
CA THR A 5 -11.37 14.67 8.33
C THR A 5 -10.88 13.94 7.08
N ALA A 6 -11.28 12.67 6.88
CA ALA A 6 -10.96 11.93 5.67
C ALA A 6 -11.63 12.52 4.41
N ASP A 7 -12.87 13.03 4.50
CA ASP A 7 -13.53 13.70 3.37
C ASP A 7 -12.83 15.02 3.02
N GLU A 8 -12.49 15.84 4.03
CA GLU A 8 -11.75 17.10 3.84
C GLU A 8 -10.41 16.86 3.10
N MET A 9 -9.58 15.93 3.59
CA MET A 9 -8.29 15.66 2.96
C MET A 9 -8.40 14.98 1.59
N SER A 10 -9.42 14.16 1.37
CA SER A 10 -9.64 13.54 0.05
C SER A 10 -10.10 14.57 -0.99
N ARG A 11 -10.87 15.60 -0.57
CA ARG A 11 -11.22 16.76 -1.43
C ARG A 11 -9.98 17.57 -1.81
N GLU A 12 -9.10 17.83 -0.84
CA GLU A 12 -7.87 18.61 -1.08
C GLU A 12 -6.93 17.95 -2.10
N LEU A 13 -6.96 16.63 -2.21
CA LEU A 13 -6.16 15.89 -3.19
C LEU A 13 -6.78 15.82 -4.60
N GLY A 14 -8.03 16.27 -4.79
CA GLY A 14 -8.72 16.29 -6.09
C GLY A 14 -8.94 14.91 -6.71
N LYS A 15 -9.03 13.87 -5.86
CA LYS A 15 -8.97 12.46 -6.29
C LYS A 15 -10.32 11.76 -6.38
N LEU A 16 -11.40 12.40 -5.90
CA LEU A 16 -12.71 11.79 -5.77
C LEU A 16 -13.80 12.44 -6.64
N ASP A 17 -13.43 13.36 -7.54
CA ASP A 17 -14.40 14.17 -8.30
C ASP A 17 -15.18 13.35 -9.34
N ASP A 18 -14.63 12.21 -9.77
CA ASP A 18 -15.23 11.32 -10.77
C ASP A 18 -16.13 10.20 -10.17
N TYR A 19 -16.36 10.20 -8.85
CA TYR A 19 -17.14 9.15 -8.16
C TYR A 19 -18.56 9.60 -7.83
N SER A 20 -19.49 8.65 -7.79
CA SER A 20 -20.82 8.87 -7.21
C SER A 20 -20.72 9.23 -5.72
N GLU A 21 -21.75 9.88 -5.18
CA GLU A 21 -21.79 10.22 -3.75
C GLU A 21 -21.71 8.96 -2.86
N GLU A 22 -22.33 7.86 -3.27
CA GLU A 22 -22.28 6.58 -2.57
C GLU A 22 -20.87 5.98 -2.56
N GLU A 23 -20.18 5.93 -3.71
CA GLU A 23 -18.81 5.43 -3.80
C GLU A 23 -17.85 6.28 -2.98
N ARG A 24 -18.00 7.60 -3.06
CA ARG A 24 -17.21 8.56 -2.29
C ARG A 24 -17.40 8.34 -0.79
N SER A 25 -18.64 8.23 -0.33
CA SER A 25 -18.96 7.97 1.09
C SER A 25 -18.32 6.67 1.58
N GLN A 26 -18.36 5.63 0.76
CA GLN A 26 -17.74 4.35 1.08
C GLN A 26 -16.20 4.45 1.14
N ILE A 27 -15.56 5.15 0.20
CA ILE A 27 -14.11 5.36 0.19
C ILE A 27 -13.68 6.15 1.44
N VAL A 28 -14.36 7.28 1.72
CA VAL A 28 -14.09 8.10 2.90
C VAL A 28 -14.22 7.31 4.20
N LYS A 29 -15.24 6.46 4.30
CA LYS A 29 -15.42 5.57 5.46
C LYS A 29 -14.28 4.57 5.59
N THR A 30 -13.86 3.95 4.49
CA THR A 30 -12.72 3.02 4.46
C THR A 30 -11.41 3.71 4.87
N ILE A 31 -11.17 4.93 4.40
CA ILE A 31 -10.00 5.74 4.76
C ILE A 31 -10.02 6.08 6.25
N GLY A 32 -11.14 6.62 6.75
CA GLY A 32 -11.26 7.02 8.16
C GLY A 32 -11.12 5.84 9.12
N LEU A 33 -11.71 4.68 8.81
CA LEU A 33 -11.54 3.47 9.62
C LEU A 33 -10.11 2.92 9.53
N GLY A 34 -9.48 2.99 8.34
CA GLY A 34 -8.10 2.58 8.15
C GLY A 34 -7.12 3.44 8.95
N ALA A 35 -7.30 4.76 8.92
CA ALA A 35 -6.55 5.71 9.74
C ALA A 35 -6.64 5.37 11.23
N LEU A 36 -7.85 5.21 11.76
CA LEU A 36 -8.07 4.93 13.18
C LEU A 36 -7.43 3.60 13.61
N LYS A 37 -7.74 2.51 12.89
CA LYS A 37 -7.24 1.17 13.21
C LYS A 37 -5.72 1.11 13.10
N TYR A 38 -5.15 1.64 12.02
CA TYR A 38 -3.71 1.64 11.83
C TYR A 38 -3.00 2.46 12.91
N PHE A 39 -3.53 3.64 13.24
CA PHE A 39 -2.95 4.51 14.25
C PHE A 39 -2.84 3.79 15.60
N ILE A 40 -3.88 3.06 16.02
CA ILE A 40 -3.84 2.25 17.24
C ILE A 40 -2.85 1.09 17.12
N LEU A 41 -2.87 0.36 15.99
CA LEU A 41 -2.13 -0.88 15.82
C LEU A 41 -0.64 -0.69 15.53
N LYS A 42 -0.20 0.47 15.02
CA LYS A 42 1.22 0.73 14.69
C LYS A 42 2.10 0.92 15.92
N VAL A 43 1.50 1.15 17.09
CA VAL A 43 2.22 1.34 18.36
C VAL A 43 2.28 0.01 19.11
N ASP A 44 3.43 -0.28 19.70
CA ASP A 44 3.58 -1.46 20.55
C ASP A 44 2.52 -1.44 21.68
N PRO A 45 1.79 -2.55 21.93
CA PRO A 45 0.76 -2.61 22.95
C PRO A 45 1.21 -2.21 24.38
N LYS A 46 2.52 -2.24 24.65
CA LYS A 46 3.11 -1.89 25.95
C LYS A 46 3.40 -0.39 26.10
N ARG A 47 3.22 0.42 25.05
CA ARG A 47 3.50 1.86 25.06
C ARG A 47 2.21 2.68 25.18
N THR A 48 2.28 3.77 25.94
CA THR A 48 1.18 4.75 26.00
C THR A 48 1.10 5.54 24.69
N MET A 49 -0.12 5.79 24.24
CA MET A 49 -0.41 6.56 23.04
C MET A 49 -1.38 7.69 23.36
N THR A 50 -1.08 8.90 22.89
CA THR A 50 -2.04 10.00 22.81
C THR A 50 -2.70 9.98 21.45
N PHE A 51 -4.02 9.95 21.41
CA PHE A 51 -4.76 9.92 20.15
C PHE A 51 -4.96 11.33 19.59
N ASP A 52 -4.46 11.56 18.37
CA ASP A 52 -4.73 12.75 17.58
C ASP A 52 -5.33 12.34 16.22
N PRO A 53 -6.63 12.63 15.98
CA PRO A 53 -7.29 12.34 14.71
C PRO A 53 -6.58 12.91 13.49
N LYS A 54 -5.99 14.11 13.58
CA LYS A 54 -5.34 14.76 12.45
C LYS A 54 -4.04 14.07 12.09
N GLU A 55 -3.23 13.67 13.08
CA GLU A 55 -2.01 12.88 12.83
C GLU A 55 -2.29 11.48 12.30
N SER A 56 -3.49 10.96 12.54
CA SER A 56 -3.90 9.64 12.06
C SER A 56 -4.28 9.63 10.58
N ILE A 57 -4.62 10.78 10.02
CA ILE A 57 -5.02 10.97 8.62
C ILE A 57 -3.97 11.86 7.96
N ASP A 58 -2.95 11.24 7.39
CA ASP A 58 -1.95 11.88 6.54
C ASP A 58 -1.64 10.93 5.37
N PHE A 59 -1.43 11.47 4.18
CA PHE A 59 -1.07 10.69 2.99
C PHE A 59 0.44 10.65 2.71
N ASN A 60 1.26 11.25 3.59
CA ASN A 60 2.72 11.29 3.46
C ASN A 60 3.47 10.68 4.67
N GLY A 61 2.78 10.42 5.78
CA GLY A 61 3.36 9.88 7.01
C GLY A 61 3.14 8.37 7.23
N ASN A 62 3.55 7.89 8.41
CA ASN A 62 3.31 6.53 8.87
C ASN A 62 1.85 6.34 9.33
N THR A 63 0.95 6.17 8.36
CA THR A 63 -0.51 6.12 8.55
C THR A 63 -1.18 5.04 7.69
N GLY A 64 -2.43 4.70 8.04
CA GLY A 64 -3.27 3.78 7.26
C GLY A 64 -3.60 4.32 5.86
N PRO A 65 -4.02 5.60 5.71
CA PRO A 65 -4.29 6.20 4.40
C PRO A 65 -3.12 6.20 3.44
N PHE A 66 -1.87 6.39 3.93
CA PHE A 66 -0.66 6.26 3.09
C PHE A 66 -0.57 4.87 2.45
N ILE A 67 -0.78 3.82 3.24
CA ILE A 67 -0.73 2.43 2.77
C ILE A 67 -1.90 2.14 1.81
N GLN A 68 -3.12 2.57 2.15
CA GLN A 68 -4.31 2.41 1.31
C GLN A 68 -4.14 3.09 -0.06
N TYR A 69 -3.59 4.31 -0.07
CA TYR A 69 -3.30 5.02 -1.31
C TYR A 69 -2.24 4.31 -2.16
N THR A 70 -1.20 3.77 -1.51
CA THR A 70 -0.18 2.96 -2.19
C THR A 70 -0.78 1.74 -2.86
N PHE A 71 -1.67 1.02 -2.16
CA PHE A 71 -2.42 -0.10 -2.74
C PHE A 71 -3.28 0.35 -3.92
N ALA A 72 -4.10 1.39 -3.77
CA ALA A 72 -4.95 1.91 -4.85
C ALA A 72 -4.13 2.34 -6.09
N ARG A 73 -2.94 2.92 -5.90
CA ARG A 73 -2.00 3.26 -6.97
C ARG A 73 -1.51 2.02 -7.73
N ILE A 74 -1.16 0.94 -7.01
CA ILE A 74 -0.80 -0.34 -7.63
C ILE A 74 -1.96 -0.89 -8.46
N GLN A 75 -3.18 -0.87 -7.92
CA GLN A 75 -4.35 -1.36 -8.67
C GLN A 75 -4.63 -0.50 -9.91
N SER A 76 -4.41 0.82 -9.83
CA SER A 76 -4.50 1.73 -10.98
C SER A 76 -3.46 1.42 -12.05
N LEU A 77 -2.22 1.15 -11.65
CA LEU A 77 -1.14 0.73 -12.56
C LEU A 77 -1.50 -0.57 -13.29
N ILE A 78 -2.01 -1.58 -12.58
CA ILE A 78 -2.40 -2.87 -13.15
C ILE A 78 -3.55 -2.70 -14.15
N ARG A 79 -4.59 -1.91 -13.82
CA ARG A 79 -5.68 -1.59 -14.75
C ARG A 79 -5.17 -0.92 -16.02
N LYS A 80 -4.29 0.09 -15.89
CA LYS A 80 -3.67 0.77 -17.05
C LYS A 80 -2.85 -0.18 -17.92
N ALA A 81 -2.21 -1.19 -17.31
CA ALA A 81 -1.49 -2.22 -18.07
C ALA A 81 -2.47 -3.06 -18.90
N MET A 82 -3.57 -3.51 -18.28
CA MET A 82 -4.62 -4.28 -18.95
C MET A 82 -5.29 -3.50 -20.08
N ASP A 83 -5.62 -2.22 -19.87
CA ASP A 83 -6.23 -1.35 -20.89
C ASP A 83 -5.32 -1.17 -22.11
N LYS A 84 -3.99 -1.25 -21.91
CA LYS A 84 -2.97 -1.23 -22.98
C LYS A 84 -2.70 -2.61 -23.60
N GLY A 85 -3.41 -3.66 -23.17
CA GLY A 85 -3.20 -5.03 -23.62
C GLY A 85 -1.90 -5.67 -23.12
N VAL A 86 -1.30 -5.13 -22.05
CA VAL A 86 -0.11 -5.72 -21.42
C VAL A 86 -0.58 -6.85 -20.50
N ALA A 87 -0.32 -8.09 -20.92
CA ALA A 87 -0.60 -9.26 -20.10
C ALA A 87 0.35 -9.31 -18.88
N MET A 88 -0.20 -9.72 -17.73
CA MET A 88 0.61 -10.03 -16.57
C MET A 88 1.44 -11.29 -16.88
N PRO A 89 2.77 -11.26 -16.68
CA PRO A 89 3.60 -12.43 -16.95
C PRO A 89 3.26 -13.57 -15.98
N GLU A 90 3.13 -14.80 -16.51
CA GLU A 90 3.02 -16.03 -15.70
C GLU A 90 4.37 -16.45 -15.12
N ASP A 91 5.47 -16.10 -15.80
CA ASP A 91 6.83 -16.37 -15.38
C ASP A 91 7.74 -15.16 -15.69
N ILE A 92 8.79 -14.99 -14.89
CA ILE A 92 9.73 -13.88 -14.98
C ILE A 92 11.11 -14.42 -15.32
N ASN A 93 11.79 -13.78 -16.27
CA ASN A 93 13.18 -14.11 -16.57
C ASN A 93 14.07 -13.77 -15.37
N THR A 94 14.58 -14.79 -14.67
CA THR A 94 15.42 -14.63 -13.47
C THR A 94 16.89 -14.33 -13.77
N LYS A 95 17.31 -14.35 -15.05
CA LYS A 95 18.71 -14.12 -15.46
C LYS A 95 19.02 -12.66 -15.79
N MET A 96 18.06 -11.77 -15.63
CA MET A 96 18.24 -10.33 -15.89
C MET A 96 18.93 -9.63 -14.74
N GLN A 97 19.61 -8.52 -15.05
CA GLN A 97 20.13 -7.63 -14.01
C GLN A 97 18.96 -6.86 -13.39
N ILE A 98 18.92 -6.88 -12.07
CA ILE A 98 17.95 -6.11 -11.29
C ILE A 98 18.65 -4.98 -10.54
N THR A 99 17.94 -3.88 -10.36
CA THR A 99 18.43 -2.74 -9.60
C THR A 99 18.45 -3.03 -8.10
N ALA A 100 19.18 -2.21 -7.34
CA ALA A 100 19.18 -2.31 -5.88
C ALA A 100 17.78 -2.12 -5.28
N LYS A 101 16.95 -1.26 -5.88
CA LYS A 101 15.55 -1.02 -5.48
C LYS A 101 14.66 -2.21 -5.73
N GLU A 102 14.76 -2.83 -6.91
CA GLU A 102 14.04 -4.07 -7.23
C GLU A 102 14.42 -5.20 -6.27
N LEU A 103 15.73 -5.38 -6.01
CA LEU A 103 16.21 -6.37 -5.05
C LEU A 103 15.69 -6.12 -3.63
N GLN A 104 15.62 -4.85 -3.20
CA GLN A 104 15.11 -4.50 -1.87
C GLN A 104 13.63 -4.87 -1.70
N LEU A 105 12.80 -4.57 -2.70
CA LEU A 105 11.39 -4.99 -2.69
C LEU A 105 11.23 -6.51 -2.68
N ILE A 106 12.03 -7.23 -3.47
CA ILE A 106 12.02 -8.70 -3.49
C ILE A 106 12.36 -9.26 -2.10
N LYS A 107 13.39 -8.72 -1.45
CA LYS A 107 13.77 -9.12 -0.08
C LYS A 107 12.66 -8.83 0.92
N GLN A 108 12.05 -7.65 0.86
CA GLN A 108 10.92 -7.34 1.74
C GLN A 108 9.82 -8.36 1.54
N ILE A 109 9.31 -8.56 0.31
CA ILE A 109 8.26 -9.55 0.00
C ILE A 109 8.63 -10.94 0.53
N HIS A 110 9.86 -11.39 0.31
CA HIS A 110 10.35 -12.69 0.79
C HIS A 110 10.32 -12.81 2.32
N ASN A 111 10.65 -11.74 3.05
CA ASN A 111 10.70 -11.73 4.51
C ASN A 111 9.31 -11.65 5.17
N TYR A 112 8.23 -11.39 4.41
CA TYR A 112 6.89 -11.22 4.97
C TYR A 112 6.44 -12.39 5.88
N PRO A 113 6.61 -13.68 5.51
CA PRO A 113 6.20 -14.79 6.37
C PRO A 113 6.95 -14.84 7.71
N GLU A 114 8.22 -14.45 7.73
CA GLU A 114 9.03 -14.41 8.95
C GLU A 114 8.52 -13.31 9.90
N VAL A 115 8.22 -12.12 9.35
CA VAL A 115 7.61 -11.02 10.12
C VAL A 115 6.26 -11.43 10.71
N LEU A 116 5.44 -12.19 9.98
CA LEU A 116 4.18 -12.72 10.51
C LEU A 116 4.41 -13.71 11.66
N ALA A 117 5.41 -14.59 11.54
CA ALA A 117 5.74 -15.56 12.57
C ALA A 117 6.24 -14.88 13.86
N GLU A 118 7.08 -13.85 13.73
CA GLU A 118 7.56 -13.05 14.85
C GLU A 118 6.41 -12.27 15.51
N ALA A 119 5.56 -11.60 14.72
CA ALA A 119 4.40 -10.86 15.22
C ALA A 119 3.41 -11.75 15.98
N ALA A 120 3.21 -12.99 15.51
CA ALA A 120 2.37 -13.97 16.18
C ALA A 120 2.99 -14.44 17.50
N LYS A 121 4.31 -14.70 17.52
CA LYS A 121 5.04 -15.11 18.72
C LYS A 121 5.02 -14.04 19.81
N ASP A 122 5.18 -12.77 19.41
CA ASP A 122 5.27 -11.64 20.33
C ASP A 122 3.90 -11.01 20.65
N PHE A 123 2.82 -11.50 20.03
CA PHE A 123 1.47 -10.93 20.10
C PHE A 123 1.45 -9.42 19.75
N SER A 124 2.24 -9.02 18.75
CA SER A 124 2.45 -7.61 18.40
C SER A 124 1.99 -7.29 16.98
N PRO A 125 0.75 -6.78 16.80
CA PRO A 125 0.28 -6.32 15.48
C PRO A 125 1.10 -5.13 14.95
N ALA A 126 1.80 -4.40 15.82
CA ALA A 126 2.67 -3.29 15.44
C ALA A 126 3.82 -3.72 14.52
N GLN A 127 4.34 -4.94 14.67
CA GLN A 127 5.36 -5.47 13.77
C GLN A 127 4.82 -5.58 12.34
N VAL A 128 3.61 -6.13 12.17
CA VAL A 128 2.95 -6.22 10.85
C VAL A 128 2.64 -4.83 10.31
N ALA A 129 2.08 -3.95 11.12
CA ALA A 129 1.72 -2.59 10.70
C ALA A 129 2.93 -1.82 10.16
N ASN A 130 4.03 -1.76 10.93
CA ASN A 130 5.21 -1.02 10.54
C ASN A 130 5.92 -1.67 9.34
N TYR A 131 5.95 -3.00 9.25
CA TYR A 131 6.50 -3.68 8.09
C TYR A 131 5.74 -3.35 6.80
N ILE A 132 4.41 -3.33 6.83
CA ILE A 132 3.59 -2.98 5.67
C ILE A 132 3.78 -1.50 5.28
N TYR A 133 3.93 -0.61 6.26
CA TYR A 133 4.31 0.78 5.99
C TYR A 133 5.67 0.90 5.30
N ASP A 134 6.69 0.21 5.81
CA ASP A 134 8.03 0.23 5.22
C ASP A 134 8.04 -0.33 3.79
N LEU A 135 7.26 -1.39 3.53
CA LEU A 135 7.06 -1.92 2.17
C LEU A 135 6.36 -0.91 1.26
N ALA A 136 5.29 -0.26 1.73
CA ALA A 136 4.57 0.75 0.97
C ALA A 136 5.46 1.97 0.65
N LYS A 137 6.28 2.39 1.62
CA LYS A 137 7.25 3.48 1.46
C LYS A 137 8.31 3.13 0.42
N GLU A 138 8.91 1.95 0.53
CA GLU A 138 9.93 1.50 -0.44
C GLU A 138 9.34 1.39 -1.84
N PHE A 139 8.11 0.88 -1.97
CA PHE A 139 7.43 0.80 -3.26
C PHE A 139 7.14 2.18 -3.86
N ASN A 140 6.68 3.15 -3.06
CA ASN A 140 6.42 4.50 -3.58
C ASN A 140 7.70 5.17 -4.08
N GLN A 141 8.83 4.96 -3.40
CA GLN A 141 10.12 5.44 -3.88
C GLN A 141 10.51 4.74 -5.19
N PHE A 142 10.39 3.41 -5.25
CA PHE A 142 10.64 2.64 -6.48
C PHE A 142 9.76 3.10 -7.65
N TYR A 143 8.46 3.33 -7.42
CA TYR A 143 7.51 3.80 -8.43
C TYR A 143 7.87 5.20 -8.97
N HIS A 144 8.45 6.05 -8.12
CA HIS A 144 8.92 7.37 -8.52
C HIS A 144 10.21 7.29 -9.35
N ASP A 145 11.17 6.49 -8.90
CA ASP A 145 12.52 6.43 -9.48
C ASP A 145 12.58 5.57 -10.75
N HIS A 146 11.69 4.59 -10.88
CA HIS A 146 11.73 3.58 -11.95
C HIS A 146 10.45 3.57 -12.79
N PRO A 147 10.53 3.94 -14.08
CA PRO A 147 9.42 3.78 -15.00
C PRO A 147 8.94 2.31 -15.05
N ILE A 148 7.63 2.11 -15.06
CA ILE A 148 7.04 0.76 -15.13
C ILE A 148 6.47 0.51 -16.52
N LEU A 149 5.35 1.16 -16.88
CA LEU A 149 4.70 0.95 -18.18
C LEU A 149 5.33 1.73 -19.33
N SER A 150 6.17 2.72 -19.04
CA SER A 150 6.91 3.51 -20.02
C SER A 150 8.38 3.12 -20.11
N GLU A 151 8.77 2.02 -19.46
CA GLU A 151 10.10 1.43 -19.63
C GLU A 151 10.24 0.86 -21.04
N GLU A 152 11.38 1.13 -21.69
CA GLU A 152 11.64 0.74 -23.08
C GLU A 152 11.95 -0.76 -23.19
N ASP A 153 12.67 -1.30 -22.20
CA ASP A 153 12.90 -2.74 -22.11
C ASP A 153 11.65 -3.45 -21.58
N LYS A 154 10.96 -4.16 -22.48
CA LYS A 154 9.74 -4.91 -22.16
C LYS A 154 9.94 -5.95 -21.06
N THR A 155 11.13 -6.56 -20.97
CA THR A 155 11.43 -7.55 -19.94
C THR A 155 11.49 -6.88 -18.57
N ILE A 156 12.13 -5.71 -18.48
CA ILE A 156 12.20 -4.91 -17.25
C ILE A 156 10.80 -4.39 -16.90
N SER A 157 10.05 -3.86 -17.87
CA SER A 157 8.67 -3.43 -17.67
C SER A 157 7.79 -4.53 -17.07
N GLN A 158 7.88 -5.75 -17.62
CA GLN A 158 7.13 -6.92 -17.13
C GLN A 158 7.55 -7.32 -15.71
N LEU A 159 8.84 -7.37 -15.41
CA LEU A 159 9.36 -7.61 -14.06
C LEU A 159 8.78 -6.60 -13.06
N ARG A 160 8.87 -5.31 -13.38
CA ARG A 160 8.43 -4.22 -12.49
C ARG A 160 6.92 -4.24 -12.28
N LEU A 161 6.14 -4.55 -13.32
CA LEU A 161 4.70 -4.72 -13.22
C LEU A 161 4.34 -5.90 -12.31
N TYR A 162 5.01 -7.04 -12.49
CA TYR A 162 4.83 -8.22 -11.65
C TYR A 162 5.20 -7.96 -10.20
N LEU A 163 6.33 -7.29 -9.96
CA LEU A 163 6.78 -6.90 -8.63
C LEU A 163 5.76 -5.99 -7.96
N SER A 164 5.20 -5.02 -8.70
CA SER A 164 4.14 -4.14 -8.22
C SER A 164 2.91 -4.91 -7.76
N LYS A 165 2.48 -5.93 -8.54
CA LYS A 165 1.38 -6.83 -8.15
C LYS A 165 1.70 -7.56 -6.85
N GLN A 166 2.89 -8.14 -6.72
CA GLN A 166 3.30 -8.87 -5.50
C GLN A 166 3.32 -7.97 -4.27
N VAL A 167 3.81 -6.73 -4.39
CA VAL A 167 3.70 -5.73 -3.32
C VAL A 167 2.24 -5.49 -2.93
N GLY A 168 1.36 -5.32 -3.93
CA GLY A 168 -0.08 -5.13 -3.70
C GLY A 168 -0.72 -6.29 -2.92
N GLU A 169 -0.37 -7.54 -3.24
CA GLU A 169 -0.86 -8.73 -2.52
C GLU A 169 -0.37 -8.77 -1.06
N VAL A 170 0.91 -8.44 -0.81
CA VAL A 170 1.45 -8.39 0.56
C VAL A 170 0.78 -7.28 1.37
N ILE A 171 0.58 -6.09 0.79
CA ILE A 171 -0.16 -4.99 1.43
C ILE A 171 -1.59 -5.43 1.76
N LYS A 172 -2.31 -6.02 0.81
CA LYS A 172 -3.69 -6.48 1.00
C LYS A 172 -3.78 -7.53 2.11
N SER A 173 -2.85 -8.50 2.12
CA SER A 173 -2.76 -9.53 3.14
C SER A 173 -2.49 -8.93 4.53
N GLY A 174 -1.47 -8.08 4.65
CA GLY A 174 -1.08 -7.46 5.93
C GLY A 174 -2.17 -6.56 6.49
N MET A 175 -2.77 -5.71 5.65
CA MET A 175 -3.87 -4.83 6.07
C MET A 175 -5.09 -5.64 6.49
N LYS A 176 -5.41 -6.75 5.80
CA LYS A 176 -6.50 -7.65 6.19
C LYS A 176 -6.26 -8.30 7.55
N LEU A 177 -5.03 -8.71 7.87
CA LEU A 177 -4.68 -9.23 9.20
C LEU A 177 -4.89 -8.21 10.32
N LEU A 178 -4.67 -6.93 10.02
CA LEU A 178 -4.94 -5.80 10.92
C LEU A 178 -6.44 -5.42 10.96
N GLY A 179 -7.29 -6.10 10.20
CA GLY A 179 -8.71 -5.77 10.06
C GLY A 179 -8.97 -4.45 9.33
N ILE A 180 -8.05 -4.04 8.45
CA ILE A 180 -8.13 -2.79 7.69
C ILE A 180 -8.41 -3.10 6.21
N ASP A 181 -9.48 -2.52 5.69
CA ASP A 181 -9.81 -2.64 4.27
C ASP A 181 -8.91 -1.73 3.42
N VAL A 182 -8.53 -2.21 2.24
CA VAL A 182 -7.80 -1.42 1.25
C VAL A 182 -8.70 -1.19 0.03
N PRO A 183 -8.95 0.06 -0.36
CA PRO A 183 -9.80 0.37 -1.51
C PRO A 183 -9.06 0.12 -2.83
N GLU A 184 -9.75 -0.44 -3.82
CA GLU A 184 -9.20 -0.70 -5.16
C GLU A 184 -8.95 0.60 -5.96
N ARG A 185 -9.54 1.73 -5.53
CA ARG A 185 -9.39 3.05 -6.13
C ARG A 185 -9.43 4.16 -5.06
N MET A 186 -8.55 5.14 -5.21
CA MET A 186 -8.39 6.37 -4.42
C MET A 186 -7.69 7.43 -5.25
#